data_AF-A0A5C6NKP7-F1
#
_entry.id   AF-A0A5C6NKP7-F1
#
_cell.length_a   1.000
_cell.length_b   1.000
_cell.length_c   1.000
_cell.angle_alpha   90.00
_cell.angle_beta   90.00
_cell.angle_gamma   90.00
#
_symmetry.space_group_name_H-M   'P 1'
#
loop_
_entity.id
_entity.type
_entity.pdbx_description
1 polymer ?
#
loop_
_entity_poly.entity_id
_entity_poly.type
_entity_poly.pdbx_seq_one_letter_code
_entity_poly.pdbx_strand_id
1 'polypeptide(L)'
;MPKIQFPSVAIAVNEKGWMDHEMMNVWLTKCYTKRPDGFFRTRKALLVMDSTRAHITPQFKDELKGFNSMPAIIPGGLTKILQPLDISVNQSFKAALRNLWEQ
;
A
#
# COMPACT_ATOMS: atom_id res chain seq x y z
N MET A 1 16.36 -10.96 1.52
CA MET A 1 16.47 -9.64 0.84
C MET A 1 17.09 -9.84 -0.53
N PRO A 2 16.61 -9.17 -1.59
CA PRO A 2 17.24 -9.24 -2.90
C PRO A 2 18.71 -8.83 -2.83
N LYS A 3 19.58 -9.55 -3.55
CA LYS A 3 21.02 -9.25 -3.62
C LYS A 3 21.33 -8.02 -4.48
N ILE A 4 20.36 -7.58 -5.28
CA ILE A 4 20.47 -6.47 -6.21
C ILE A 4 19.66 -5.30 -5.65
N GLN A 5 20.23 -4.09 -5.73
CA GLN A 5 19.56 -2.87 -5.33
C GLN A 5 18.76 -2.29 -6.49
N PHE A 6 17.53 -1.87 -6.22
CA PHE A 6 16.65 -1.22 -7.18
C PHE A 6 16.53 0.26 -6.82
N PRO A 7 17.12 1.19 -7.61
CA PRO A 7 17.25 2.60 -7.21
C PRO A 7 15.91 3.30 -6.90
N SER A 8 14.84 2.89 -7.57
CA SER A 8 13.51 3.52 -7.46
C SER A 8 12.49 2.70 -6.65
N VAL A 9 12.92 1.60 -6.02
CA VAL A 9 12.02 0.68 -5.32
C VAL A 9 12.44 0.55 -3.87
N ALA A 10 11.52 0.81 -2.94
CA ALA A 10 11.72 0.53 -1.53
C ALA A 10 11.41 -0.95 -1.26
N ILE A 11 12.36 -1.66 -0.65
CA ILE A 11 12.20 -3.06 -0.24
C ILE A 11 12.31 -3.14 1.27
N ALA A 12 11.29 -3.71 1.91
CA ALA A 12 11.25 -4.03 3.33
C ALA A 12 10.65 -5.42 3.50
N VAL A 13 11.13 -6.19 4.48
CA VAL A 13 10.66 -7.54 4.78
C VAL A 13 10.58 -7.73 6.29
N ASN A 14 9.65 -8.57 6.74
CA ASN A 14 9.61 -9.10 8.10
C ASN A 14 9.75 -10.63 8.04
N GLU A 15 9.98 -11.27 9.20
CA GLU A 15 10.16 -12.73 9.28
C GLU A 15 8.91 -13.52 8.85
N LYS A 16 7.74 -12.92 9.02
CA LYS A 16 6.44 -13.55 8.74
C LYS A 16 6.10 -13.59 7.24
N GLY A 17 6.65 -12.67 6.45
CA GLY A 17 6.39 -12.59 5.01
C GLY A 17 5.02 -12.01 4.63
N TRP A 18 4.33 -11.34 5.55
CA TRP A 18 3.05 -10.66 5.28
C TRP A 18 3.00 -9.26 5.90
N MET A 19 2.10 -8.41 5.39
CA MET A 19 1.87 -7.08 5.96
C MET A 19 1.31 -7.19 7.38
N ASP A 20 2.04 -6.62 8.32
CA ASP A 20 1.61 -6.40 9.69
C ASP A 20 1.69 -4.91 10.03
N HIS A 21 1.40 -4.59 11.29
CA HIS A 21 1.40 -3.23 11.80
C HIS A 21 2.75 -2.53 11.63
N GLU A 22 3.86 -3.22 11.92
CA GLU A 22 5.20 -2.65 11.80
C GLU A 22 5.55 -2.36 10.34
N MET A 23 5.21 -3.28 9.42
CA MET A 23 5.40 -3.06 7.99
C MET A 23 4.51 -1.94 7.44
N MET A 24 3.30 -1.76 7.95
CA MET A 24 2.46 -0.61 7.60
C MET A 24 3.13 0.71 7.99
N ASN A 25 3.76 0.79 9.17
CA ASN A 25 4.51 1.97 9.59
C ASN A 25 5.72 2.25 8.70
N VAL A 26 6.47 1.19 8.34
CA VAL A 26 7.58 1.32 7.39
C VAL A 26 7.08 1.86 6.05
N TRP A 27 5.94 1.36 5.56
CA TRP A 27 5.35 1.83 4.31
C TRP A 27 4.86 3.28 4.41
N LEU A 28 4.18 3.66 5.51
CA LEU A 28 3.72 5.04 5.73
C LEU A 28 4.90 6.02 5.70
N THR A 29 5.98 5.68 6.41
CA THR A 29 7.14 6.56 6.57
C THR A 29 8.04 6.63 5.34
N LYS A 30 8.27 5.51 4.63
CA LYS A 30 9.23 5.44 3.52
C LYS A 30 8.60 5.64 2.15
N CYS A 31 7.31 5.35 1.99
CA CYS A 31 6.62 5.39 0.70
C CYS A 31 5.51 6.44 0.71
N TYR A 32 4.56 6.34 1.64
CA TYR A 32 3.35 7.18 1.60
C TYR A 32 3.64 8.67 1.80
N THR A 33 4.63 9.04 2.61
CA THR A 33 5.09 10.44 2.81
C THR A 33 5.71 11.06 1.55
N LYS A 34 6.21 10.24 0.62
CA LYS A 34 6.84 10.72 -0.63
C LYS A 34 5.82 11.14 -1.69
N ARG A 35 4.53 10.90 -1.47
CA ARG A 35 3.47 11.41 -2.35
C ARG A 35 3.49 12.96 -2.36
N PRO A 36 2.98 13.59 -3.42
CA PRO A 36 2.77 15.05 -3.43
C PRO A 36 2.03 15.52 -2.18
N ASP A 37 2.50 16.60 -1.55
CA ASP A 37 1.98 17.14 -0.28
C ASP A 37 2.09 16.21 0.96
N GLY A 38 2.68 15.02 0.81
CA GLY A 38 2.77 14.02 1.87
C GLY A 38 3.83 14.28 2.93
N PHE A 39 4.92 14.96 2.57
CA PHE A 39 6.03 15.23 3.47
C PHE A 39 5.64 16.28 4.51
N PHE A 40 5.11 17.41 4.05
CA PHE A 40 4.62 18.50 4.92
C PHE A 40 3.20 18.25 5.44
N ARG A 41 2.51 17.22 4.93
CA ARG A 41 1.14 16.84 5.34
C ARG A 41 0.15 18.02 5.24
N THR A 42 0.36 18.88 4.26
CA THR A 42 -0.35 20.17 4.09
C THR A 42 -1.79 19.99 3.63
N ARG A 43 -2.12 18.85 3.04
CA ARG A 43 -3.47 18.53 2.57
C ARG A 43 -3.98 17.25 3.20
N LYS A 44 -5.26 17.28 3.60
CA LYS A 44 -5.96 16.10 4.10
C LYS A 44 -6.18 15.12 2.96
N ALA A 45 -5.80 13.86 3.15
CA ALA A 45 -5.94 12.83 2.11
C ALA A 45 -6.87 11.70 2.54
N LEU A 46 -7.54 11.10 1.56
CA LEU A 46 -8.27 9.84 1.73
C LEU A 46 -7.39 8.70 1.22
N LEU A 47 -7.08 7.73 2.08
CA LEU A 47 -6.32 6.54 1.74
C LEU A 47 -7.27 5.35 1.57
N VAL A 48 -7.52 4.98 0.31
CA VAL A 48 -8.40 3.86 -0.05
C VAL A 48 -7.63 2.54 0.03
N MET A 49 -8.11 1.59 0.81
CA MET A 49 -7.47 0.28 1.00
C MET A 49 -8.49 -0.84 1.06
N ASP A 50 -8.06 -2.07 0.85
CA ASP A 50 -8.86 -3.26 1.10
C ASP A 50 -8.97 -3.57 2.61
N SER A 51 -9.86 -4.48 2.96
CA SER A 51 -10.14 -4.88 4.35
C SER A 51 -9.14 -5.88 4.94
N THR A 52 -7.85 -5.79 4.60
CA THR A 52 -6.85 -6.66 5.24
C THR A 52 -6.77 -6.35 6.74
N ARG A 53 -6.41 -7.35 7.56
CA ARG A 53 -6.34 -7.20 9.02
C ARG A 53 -5.41 -6.06 9.45
N ALA A 54 -4.28 -5.86 8.76
CA ALA A 54 -3.33 -4.79 9.07
C ALA A 54 -3.89 -3.38 8.81
N HIS A 55 -4.84 -3.24 7.89
CA HIS A 55 -5.40 -1.94 7.48
C HIS A 55 -6.56 -1.46 8.37
N ILE A 56 -7.19 -2.36 9.12
CA ILE A 56 -8.43 -2.07 9.87
C ILE A 56 -8.21 -1.89 11.38
N THR A 57 -6.97 -2.09 11.87
CA THR A 57 -6.67 -1.97 13.30
C THR A 57 -6.88 -0.54 13.79
N PRO A 58 -7.37 -0.33 15.03
CA PRO A 58 -7.48 1.02 15.61
C PRO A 58 -6.14 1.75 15.61
N GLN A 59 -5.07 1.04 15.95
CA GLN A 59 -3.71 1.57 16.00
C GLN A 59 -3.28 2.18 14.66
N PHE A 60 -3.46 1.46 13.56
CA PHE A 60 -3.14 1.99 12.23
C PHE A 60 -3.97 3.23 11.88
N LYS A 61 -5.27 3.23 12.23
CA LYS A 61 -6.13 4.40 11.98
C LYS A 61 -5.66 5.63 12.74
N ASP A 62 -5.17 5.46 13.97
CA ASP A 62 -4.64 6.55 14.77
C ASP A 62 -3.29 7.06 14.25
N GLU A 63 -2.40 6.17 13.81
CA GLU A 63 -1.15 6.55 13.15
C GLU A 63 -1.41 7.33 11.86
N LEU A 64 -2.38 6.88 11.04
CA LEU A 64 -2.72 7.53 9.78
C LEU A 64 -3.24 8.97 9.97
N LYS A 65 -3.92 9.26 11.09
CA LYS A 65 -4.31 10.65 11.44
C LYS A 65 -3.09 11.55 11.55
N GLY A 66 -1.98 11.04 12.11
CA GLY A 66 -0.71 11.74 12.19
C GLY A 66 -0.18 12.17 10.82
N PHE A 67 -0.51 11.45 9.75
CA PHE A 67 -0.14 11.76 8.36
C PHE A 67 -1.12 12.71 7.64
N ASN A 68 -2.05 13.32 8.39
CA ASN A 68 -3.18 14.12 7.87
C ASN A 68 -4.03 13.33 6.86
N SER A 69 -4.30 12.06 7.19
CA SER A 69 -5.01 11.15 6.30
C SER A 69 -6.12 10.40 7.02
N MET A 70 -7.14 10.00 6.25
CA MET A 70 -8.23 9.15 6.72
C MET A 70 -8.30 7.88 5.87
N PRO A 71 -8.61 6.71 6.47
CA PRO A 71 -8.76 5.48 5.71
C PRO A 71 -10.17 5.38 5.10
N ALA A 72 -10.26 4.89 3.88
CA ALA A 72 -11.49 4.40 3.25
C ALA A 72 -11.32 2.90 2.98
N ILE A 73 -11.98 2.06 3.78
CA ILE A 73 -11.84 0.61 3.70
C ILE A 73 -12.90 0.04 2.77
N ILE A 74 -12.46 -0.69 1.75
CA ILE A 74 -13.31 -1.42 0.82
C ILE A 74 -13.79 -2.71 1.51
N PRO A 75 -15.11 -3.02 1.50
CA PRO A 75 -15.61 -4.25 2.07
C PRO A 75 -15.02 -5.50 1.41
N GLY A 76 -14.89 -6.57 2.21
CA GLY A 76 -14.37 -7.85 1.73
C GLY A 76 -15.15 -8.39 0.53
N GLY A 77 -14.43 -8.98 -0.43
CA GLY A 77 -15.02 -9.53 -1.66
C GLY A 77 -15.27 -8.50 -2.78
N LEU A 78 -15.16 -7.21 -2.48
CA LEU A 78 -15.40 -6.13 -3.45
C LEU A 78 -14.14 -5.54 -4.07
N THR A 79 -12.95 -5.96 -3.64
CA THR A 79 -11.66 -5.41 -4.10
C THR A 79 -11.53 -5.43 -5.63
N LYS A 80 -11.91 -6.54 -6.28
CA LYS A 80 -11.89 -6.71 -7.75
C LYS A 80 -12.83 -5.77 -8.53
N ILE A 81 -13.69 -5.03 -7.83
CA ILE A 81 -14.69 -4.13 -8.43
C ILE A 81 -14.42 -2.69 -7.99
N LEU A 82 -14.17 -2.50 -6.70
CA LEU A 82 -14.12 -1.18 -6.08
C LEU A 82 -12.72 -0.68 -5.81
N GLN A 83 -11.68 -1.52 -5.83
CA GLN A 83 -10.31 -1.06 -5.54
C GLN A 83 -9.65 -0.57 -6.83
N PRO A 84 -9.41 0.75 -6.99
CA PRO A 84 -8.89 1.30 -8.24
C PRO A 84 -7.56 0.68 -8.65
N LEU A 85 -6.67 0.41 -7.68
CA LEU A 85 -5.36 -0.18 -7.94
C LEU A 85 -5.48 -1.59 -8.54
N ASP A 86 -6.45 -2.39 -8.09
CA ASP A 86 -6.65 -3.76 -8.56
C ASP A 86 -7.26 -3.83 -9.97
N ILE A 87 -8.25 -2.98 -10.25
CA ILE A 87 -8.94 -2.95 -11.56
C ILE A 87 -8.13 -2.25 -12.66
N SER A 88 -7.11 -1.48 -12.30
CA SER A 88 -6.29 -0.73 -13.27
C SER A 88 -4.86 -1.25 -13.30
N VAL A 89 -3.97 -0.65 -12.50
CA VAL A 89 -2.52 -0.87 -12.52
C VAL A 89 -2.17 -2.34 -12.31
N ASN A 90 -2.70 -2.98 -11.26
CA ASN A 90 -2.35 -4.37 -10.96
C ASN A 90 -2.87 -5.33 -12.03
N GLN A 91 -4.06 -5.09 -12.58
CA GLN A 91 -4.60 -5.92 -13.67
C GLN A 91 -3.71 -5.84 -14.91
N SER A 92 -3.39 -4.64 -15.37
CA SER A 92 -2.51 -4.43 -16.53
C SER A 92 -1.10 -4.99 -16.29
N PHE A 93 -0.53 -4.76 -15.10
CA PHE A 93 0.78 -5.29 -14.73
C PHE A 93 0.81 -6.83 -14.73
N LYS A 94 -0.18 -7.49 -14.10
CA LYS A 94 -0.27 -8.95 -14.06
C LYS A 94 -0.44 -9.56 -15.45
N ALA A 95 -1.22 -8.91 -16.34
CA ALA A 95 -1.39 -9.35 -17.72
C ALA A 95 -0.07 -9.30 -18.50
N ALA A 96 0.68 -8.18 -18.40
CA ALA A 96 1.98 -8.05 -19.05
C ALA A 96 3.00 -9.07 -18.51
N LEU A 97 3.06 -9.26 -17.19
CA LEU A 97 3.94 -10.23 -16.55
C LEU A 97 3.62 -11.67 -17.00
N ARG A 98 2.34 -12.01 -17.10
CA ARG A 98 1.89 -13.33 -17.58
C ARG A 98 2.33 -13.58 -19.02
N ASN A 99 2.15 -12.60 -19.91
CA ASN A 99 2.58 -12.71 -21.30
C ASN A 99 4.10 -12.91 -21.43
N LEU A 100 4.90 -12.31 -20.54
CA LEU A 100 6.36 -12.51 -20.52
C LEU A 100 6.77 -13.85 -19.93
N TRP A 101 5.97 -14.41 -19.03
CA TRP A 101 6.25 -15.70 -18.38
C TRP A 101 5.86 -16.90 -19.26
N GLU A 102 4.82 -16.75 -20.07
CA GLU A 102 4.33 -17.79 -20.99
C GLU A 102 5.09 -17.81 -22.33
N GLN A 103 6.05 -16.89 -22.52
CA GLN A 103 7.04 -16.94 -23.61
C GLN A 103 8.17 -17.92 -23.29
#